data_AF-A0A1R1ES28-F1
#
_entry.id   AF-A0A1R1ES28-F1
#
_cell.length_a   1.000
_cell.length_b   1.000
_cell.length_c   1.000
_cell.angle_alpha   90.00
_cell.angle_beta   90.00
_cell.angle_gamma   90.00
#
_symmetry.space_group_name_H-M   'P 1'
#
loop_
_entity.id
_entity.type
_entity.pdbx_description
1 polymer ?
#
loop_
_entity_poly.entity_id
_entity_poly.type
_entity_poly.pdbx_seq_one_letter_code
_entity_poly.pdbx_strand_id
1 'polypeptide(L)' 'MSYGLGKRRSKLGRWFDARGMKQGWLIDNAGVNKNTASALCNDPNYSPTLPTIRKIIKALRRIDPNVNASDFWDV' A
#
# COMPACT_ATOMS: atom_id res chain seq x y z
N MET A 1 -22.62 0.03 -1.70
CA MET A 1 -21.31 0.69 -1.89
C MET A 1 -20.58 -0.02 -3.02
N SER A 2 -20.36 0.67 -4.14
CA SER A 2 -19.88 0.06 -5.38
C SER A 2 -18.38 -0.24 -5.32
N TYR A 3 -18.00 -1.49 -5.08
CA TYR A 3 -16.68 -2.01 -5.39
C TYR A 3 -16.64 -2.36 -6.88
N GLY A 4 -15.65 -1.83 -7.62
CA GLY A 4 -15.18 -2.48 -8.84
C GLY A 4 -15.63 -1.86 -10.17
N LEU A 5 -14.92 -0.81 -10.60
CA LEU A 5 -14.65 -0.61 -12.02
C LEU A 5 -13.31 -1.28 -12.39
N GLY A 6 -13.23 -2.61 -12.25
CA GLY A 6 -12.17 -3.44 -12.85
C GLY A 6 -10.69 -3.13 -12.54
N LYS A 7 -10.38 -2.17 -11.67
CA LYS A 7 -8.99 -1.85 -11.34
C LYS A 7 -8.39 -3.01 -10.53
N ARG A 8 -7.31 -3.59 -11.05
CA ARG A 8 -6.50 -4.53 -10.28
C ARG A 8 -6.10 -3.85 -8.96
N ARG A 9 -6.13 -4.59 -7.86
CA ARG A 9 -5.71 -4.13 -6.53
C ARG A 9 -4.64 -5.06 -6.02
N SER A 10 -3.56 -4.49 -5.50
CA SER A 10 -2.53 -5.23 -4.78
C SER A 10 -3.03 -5.67 -3.40
N LYS A 11 -2.26 -6.51 -2.70
CA LYS A 11 -2.51 -6.86 -1.29
C LYS A 11 -2.63 -5.58 -0.43
N LEU A 12 -1.72 -4.62 -0.63
CA LEU A 12 -1.74 -3.32 0.06
C LEU A 12 -2.96 -2.47 -0.32
N GLY A 13 -3.34 -2.43 -1.60
CA GLY A 13 -4.53 -1.72 -2.06
C GLY A 13 -5.79 -2.22 -1.36
N ARG A 14 -5.97 -3.55 -1.28
CA ARG A 14 -7.10 -4.16 -0.56
C ARG A 14 -7.08 -3.83 0.93
N TRP A 15 -5.91 -3.80 1.55
CA TRP A 15 -5.75 -3.41 2.96
C TRP A 15 -6.18 -1.97 3.22
N PHE A 16 -5.91 -1.05 2.29
CA PHE A 16 -6.39 0.33 2.31
C PHE A 16 -7.91 0.42 2.13
N ASP A 17 -8.46 -0.31 1.16
CA ASP A 17 -9.89 -0.31 0.87
C ASP A 17 -10.71 -0.81 2.05
N ALA A 18 -10.25 -1.87 2.73
CA ALA A 18 -10.88 -2.42 3.92
C ALA A 18 -10.96 -1.41 5.09
N ARG A 19 -10.12 -0.37 5.08
CA ARG A 19 -10.05 0.69 6.09
C ARG A 19 -10.61 2.04 5.61
N GLY A 20 -11.15 2.10 4.39
CA GLY A 20 -11.62 3.36 3.78
C GLY A 20 -10.51 4.38 3.52
N MET A 21 -9.25 3.94 3.44
CA MET A 21 -8.08 4.80 3.29
C MET A 21 -7.77 5.13 1.83
N LYS A 22 -7.26 6.34 1.58
CA LYS A 22 -6.86 6.81 0.25
C LYS A 22 -5.38 6.58 -0.02
N GLN A 23 -5.01 6.34 -1.28
CA GLN A 23 -3.62 6.13 -1.74
C GLN A 23 -2.71 7.33 -1.42
N GLY A 24 -3.28 8.55 -1.40
CA GLY A 24 -2.55 9.78 -1.04
C GLY A 24 -1.92 9.72 0.35
N TRP A 25 -2.48 8.93 1.27
CA TRP A 25 -1.89 8.74 2.59
C TRP A 25 -0.45 8.19 2.52
N LEU A 26 -0.13 7.36 1.53
CA LEU A 26 1.25 6.87 1.31
C LEU A 26 2.20 8.01 0.92
N ILE A 27 1.71 8.99 0.16
CA ILE A 27 2.50 10.17 -0.22
C ILE A 27 2.81 10.98 1.04
N ASP A 28 1.78 11.27 1.84
CA ASP A 28 1.89 12.15 3.01
C ASP A 28 2.65 11.49 4.18
N ASN A 29 2.52 10.17 4.36
CA ASN A 29 3.03 9.46 5.55
C ASN A 29 4.22 8.55 5.29
N ALA A 30 4.37 8.02 4.08
CA ALA A 30 5.51 7.17 3.70
C ALA A 30 6.50 7.89 2.76
N GLY A 31 6.15 9.07 2.23
CA GLY A 31 7.03 9.88 1.39
C GLY A 31 7.29 9.29 0.01
N VAL A 32 6.38 8.46 -0.50
CA VAL A 32 6.47 7.92 -1.87
C VAL A 32 5.84 8.89 -2.86
N ASN A 33 6.33 8.92 -4.10
CA ASN A 33 5.71 9.76 -5.13
C ASN A 33 4.34 9.19 -5.58
N LYS A 34 3.57 10.00 -6.30
CA LYS A 34 2.22 9.65 -6.78
C LYS A 34 2.19 8.38 -7.64
N ASN A 35 3.17 8.19 -8.52
CA ASN A 35 3.23 7.03 -9.41
C ASN A 35 3.48 5.75 -8.60
N THR A 36 4.41 5.81 -7.64
CA THR A 36 4.69 4.72 -6.71
C THR A 36 3.49 4.41 -5.84
N ALA A 37 2.82 5.41 -5.25
CA ALA A 37 1.60 5.19 -4.47
C ALA A 37 0.50 4.50 -5.29
N SER A 38 0.33 4.91 -6.55
CA SER A 38 -0.61 4.26 -7.48
C SER A 38 -0.22 2.81 -7.76
N ALA A 39 1.04 2.54 -8.13
CA ALA A 39 1.52 1.19 -8.41
C ALA A 39 1.37 0.28 -7.17
N LEU A 40 1.79 0.77 -6.00
CA LEU A 40 1.68 0.07 -4.72
C LEU A 40 0.28 -0.40 -4.38
N CYS A 41 -0.77 0.35 -4.78
CA CYS A 41 -2.15 -0.03 -4.48
C CYS A 41 -2.87 -0.73 -5.63
N ASN A 42 -2.45 -0.53 -6.88
CA ASN A 42 -3.20 -0.98 -8.06
C ASN A 42 -2.48 -2.07 -8.88
N ASP A 43 -1.18 -2.28 -8.69
CA ASP A 43 -0.43 -3.31 -9.41
C ASP A 43 -0.07 -4.46 -8.44
N PRO A 44 -0.71 -5.64 -8.56
CA PRO A 44 -0.40 -6.80 -7.72
C PRO A 44 1.03 -7.33 -7.89
N ASN A 45 1.67 -7.03 -9.02
CA ASN A 45 3.01 -7.53 -9.34
C ASN A 45 4.10 -6.50 -8.99
N TYR A 46 3.71 -5.29 -8.56
CA TYR A 46 4.67 -4.26 -8.19
C TYR A 46 5.26 -4.52 -6.81
N SER A 47 6.55 -4.85 -6.78
CA SER A 47 7.35 -4.92 -5.56
C SER A 47 8.34 -3.74 -5.53
N PRO A 48 8.24 -2.84 -4.54
CA PRO A 48 9.18 -1.73 -4.42
C PRO A 48 10.51 -2.20 -3.81
N THR A 49 11.52 -1.32 -3.82
CA THR A 49 12.83 -1.62 -3.22
C THR A 49 12.73 -1.81 -1.71
N LEU A 50 13.62 -2.61 -1.12
CA LEU A 50 13.64 -2.86 0.34
C LEU A 50 13.64 -1.58 1.21
N PRO A 51 14.38 -0.50 0.88
CA PRO A 51 14.28 0.76 1.62
C PRO A 51 12.87 1.38 1.59
N THR A 52 12.18 1.25 0.46
CA THR A 52 10.80 1.74 0.29
C THR A 52 9.83 0.89 1.11
N ILE A 53 9.97 -0.44 1.08
CA ILE A 53 9.20 -1.37 1.94
C ILE A 53 9.35 -0.97 3.41
N ARG A 54 10.60 -0.78 3.89
CA ARG A 54 10.86 -0.40 5.30
C ARG A 54 10.16 0.90 5.69
N LYS A 55 10.20 1.92 4.82
CA LYS A 55 9.51 3.21 5.06
C LYS A 55 8.00 3.05 5.10
N ILE A 56 7.42 2.29 4.16
CA ILE A 56 5.98 2.03 4.12
C ILE A 56 5.54 1.26 5.36
N ILE A 57 6.20 0.16 5.71
CA ILE A 57 5.85 -0.63 6.91
C ILE A 57 5.97 0.20 8.18
N LYS A 58 7.03 1.02 8.31
CA LYS A 58 7.16 1.95 9.44
C LYS A 58 5.98 2.92 9.54
N ALA A 59 5.50 3.43 8.41
CA ALA A 59 4.32 4.29 8.38
C ALA A 59 3.04 3.51 8.74
N LEU A 60 2.80 2.35 8.12
CA LEU A 60 1.60 1.54 8.35
C LEU A 60 1.48 1.06 9.80
N ARG A 61 2.61 0.79 10.48
CA ARG A 61 2.64 0.43 11.90
C ARG A 61 2.13 1.51 12.84
N ARG A 62 1.98 2.76 12.39
CA ARG A 62 1.29 3.82 13.15
C ARG A 62 -0.22 3.62 13.20
N ILE A 63 -0.77 2.84 12.27
CA ILE A 63 -2.20 2.51 12.17
C ILE A 63 -2.45 1.12 12.74
N ASP A 64 -1.61 0.15 12.37
CA ASP A 64 -1.74 -1.24 12.76
C ASP A 64 -0.35 -1.79 13.10
N PRO A 65 0.01 -1.89 14.39
CA PRO A 65 1.34 -2.30 14.82
C PRO A 65 1.76 -3.71 14.35
N ASN A 66 0.80 -4.55 13.97
CA ASN A 66 1.04 -5.96 13.64
C ASN A 66 1.40 -6.18 12.16
N VAL A 67 1.35 -5.14 11.31
CA VAL A 67 1.65 -5.28 9.88
C VAL A 67 3.13 -5.55 9.62
N ASN A 68 3.37 -6.43 8.65
CA ASN A 68 4.68 -6.86 8.19
C ASN A 68 4.78 -6.77 6.66
N ALA A 69 6.01 -6.83 6.15
CA ALA A 69 6.27 -6.75 4.70
C ALA A 69 5.62 -7.92 3.93
N SER A 70 5.67 -9.12 4.51
CA SER A 70 5.11 -10.36 3.94
C SER A 70 3.59 -10.33 3.76
N ASP A 71 2.89 -9.44 4.47
CA ASP A 71 1.44 -9.24 4.27
C ASP A 71 1.13 -8.63 2.90
N PHE A 72 2.11 -7.96 2.27
CA PHE A 72 1.91 -7.17 1.07
C PHE A 72 2.78 -7.59 -0.12
N TRP A 73 3.98 -8.10 0.14
CA TRP A 73 4.96 -8.49 -0.88
C TRP A 73 5.60 -9.83 -0.50
N ASP A 74 6.01 -10.59 -1.51
CA ASP A 74 6.78 -11.81 -1.30
C ASP A 74 8.26 -11.39 -1.19
N VAL A 75 8.76 -11.32 0.06
CA VAL A 75 10.09 -10.80 0.44
C VAL A 75 10.93 -11.85 1.17
#